data_AF-A0A3D3DQY4-F1
#
_entry.id   AF-A0A3D3DQY4-F1
#
_cell.length_a   1.000
_cell.length_b   1.000
_cell.length_c   1.000
_cell.angle_alpha   90.00
_cell.angle_beta   90.00
_cell.angle_gamma   90.00
#
_symmetry.space_group_name_H-M   'P 1'
#
loop_
_entity.id
_entity.type
_entity.pdbx_description
1 polymer ?
#
loop_
_entity_poly.entity_id
_entity_poly.type
_entity_poly.pdbx_seq_one_letter_code
_entity_poly.pdbx_strand_id
1 'polypeptide(L)'
;MDLRKLAATISWAIVMTIGLAACGGGSGGGYTPPPAPPAAAEPPPDSDGDGVADDDDAFPDDPNEDTDTDGDGVGDNGDNCVENENPGQEDSDANGEGDVCDAMPLVYSAEGKLNGGSADGVSYTGQTARLVLQQKLTDYMEDIVEQEGETATISAGLRFYVTGDGADEVNHGFTTKGGDPVTPGPTYGDISSGKNLNGKIAGGSLAGTGETGKLINDEFFGWESGLDSTPLPIELVYLWMDALAAEASDGQDPTITVADGSQVNISSPMISKEGVHYRQLIQKFLSVAVNFSQGTNDYLLTDFGSALDPYKDKTYSGAAHKFDEGFGYYGASRDMNDYTDDEAAGKGGRAEYGKGYYDSNGDGLIDLRSEFVFGHAQNCAKRDRLKDPEGNPYTDF
;
A
#
# COMPACT_ATOMS: atom_id res chain seq x y z
N MET A 1 -49.13 11.05 1.61
CA MET A 1 -50.39 11.28 2.35
C MET A 1 -50.18 12.51 3.22
N ASP A 2 -50.98 13.55 3.03
CA ASP A 2 -51.12 14.67 3.99
C ASP A 2 -52.24 14.29 4.97
N LEU A 3 -52.07 14.57 6.27
CA LEU A 3 -53.19 14.78 7.20
C LEU A 3 -52.73 15.48 8.48
N ARG A 4 -53.50 16.51 8.87
CA ARG A 4 -53.16 17.55 9.85
C ARG A 4 -53.74 17.28 11.24
N LYS A 5 -53.05 17.79 12.28
CA LYS A 5 -53.56 18.42 13.53
C LYS A 5 -54.64 17.69 14.38
N LEU A 6 -54.31 17.43 15.65
CA LEU A 6 -55.10 17.62 16.90
C LEU A 6 -54.14 17.29 18.09
N ALA A 7 -54.28 17.75 19.34
CA ALA A 7 -55.16 18.75 19.97
C ALA A 7 -54.42 19.44 21.15
N ALA A 8 -55.02 20.48 21.75
CA ALA A 8 -54.57 21.26 22.90
C ALA A 8 -55.26 20.88 24.23
N THR A 9 -54.70 21.26 25.39
CA THR A 9 -55.47 21.49 26.64
C THR A 9 -54.78 22.54 27.54
N ILE A 10 -55.56 23.23 28.39
CA ILE A 10 -55.19 24.46 29.12
C ILE A 10 -55.55 24.32 30.62
N SER A 11 -54.80 24.96 31.52
CA SER A 11 -55.23 25.47 32.85
C SER A 11 -54.27 26.59 33.27
N TRP A 12 -54.67 27.86 33.47
CA TRP A 12 -55.34 28.45 34.66
C TRP A 12 -54.59 28.19 35.98
N ALA A 13 -54.29 29.15 36.86
CA ALA A 13 -54.39 30.63 36.88
C ALA A 13 -53.32 31.15 37.91
N ILE A 14 -53.03 32.44 38.15
CA ILE A 14 -53.84 33.47 38.86
C ILE A 14 -53.10 34.83 38.72
N VAL A 15 -53.85 35.92 38.56
CA VAL A 15 -53.36 37.30 38.76
C VAL A 15 -53.93 37.85 40.06
N MET A 16 -53.13 38.54 40.87
CA MET A 16 -53.65 39.33 42.01
C MET A 16 -52.93 40.67 42.12
N THR A 17 -53.61 41.74 41.73
CA THR A 17 -53.19 43.13 41.91
C THR A 17 -53.97 43.72 43.08
N ILE A 18 -53.28 44.28 44.08
CA ILE A 18 -53.90 45.11 45.13
C ILE A 18 -53.28 46.50 45.04
N GLY A 19 -54.09 47.50 44.71
CA GLY A 19 -53.71 48.90 44.83
C GLY A 19 -54.07 49.44 46.21
N LEU A 20 -53.16 50.20 46.83
CA LEU A 20 -53.50 51.13 47.90
C LEU A 20 -53.09 52.54 47.46
N ALA A 21 -54.05 53.47 47.53
CA ALA A 21 -53.79 54.89 47.34
C ALA A 21 -53.73 55.58 48.72
N ALA A 22 -52.71 56.40 48.94
CA ALA A 22 -52.66 57.38 50.02
C ALA A 22 -51.97 58.65 49.53
N CYS A 23 -52.52 59.81 49.87
CA CYS A 23 -52.06 61.12 49.41
C CYS A 23 -51.35 61.85 50.56
N GLY A 24 -50.25 62.55 50.26
CA GLY A 24 -49.55 63.37 51.25
C GLY A 24 -48.30 64.04 50.65
N GLY A 25 -48.38 65.33 50.33
CA GLY A 25 -47.23 66.12 49.87
C GLY A 25 -46.47 66.77 51.03
N GLY A 26 -45.19 67.10 50.81
CA GLY A 26 -44.36 67.80 51.78
C GLY A 26 -42.95 68.06 51.27
N SER A 27 -42.60 69.34 51.13
CA SER A 27 -41.37 69.88 50.55
C SER A 27 -40.03 69.32 51.07
N GLY A 28 -39.04 69.31 50.18
CA GLY A 28 -37.72 69.90 50.48
C GLY A 28 -36.66 68.97 51.10
N GLY A 29 -35.94 68.24 50.25
CA GLY A 29 -34.68 67.58 50.61
C GLY A 29 -33.92 67.17 49.35
N GLY A 30 -32.77 67.78 49.09
CA GLY A 30 -31.93 67.44 47.95
C GLY A 30 -31.22 66.12 48.18
N TYR A 31 -31.76 65.04 47.63
CA TYR A 31 -31.09 63.73 47.58
C TYR A 31 -30.66 63.45 46.14
N THR A 32 -29.43 63.79 45.82
CA THR A 32 -28.78 63.27 44.61
C THR A 32 -28.52 61.78 44.83
N PRO A 33 -29.03 60.88 43.98
CA PRO A 33 -28.61 59.48 44.05
C PRO A 33 -27.08 59.41 43.88
N PRO A 34 -26.39 58.45 44.52
CA PRO A 34 -24.98 58.22 44.23
C PRO A 34 -24.81 58.00 42.71
N PRO A 35 -23.70 58.44 42.11
CA PRO A 35 -23.41 58.11 40.72
C PRO A 35 -23.51 56.59 40.55
N ALA A 36 -24.10 56.15 39.45
CA ALA A 36 -24.03 54.75 39.09
C ALA A 36 -22.55 54.33 39.09
N PRO A 37 -22.22 53.07 39.49
CA PRO A 37 -20.90 52.55 39.19
C PRO A 37 -20.62 52.76 37.69
N PRO A 38 -19.37 53.01 37.28
CA PRO A 38 -19.06 53.03 35.85
C PRO A 38 -19.64 51.75 35.26
N ALA A 39 -20.30 51.87 34.10
CA ALA A 39 -20.75 50.70 33.38
C ALA A 39 -19.55 49.74 33.32
N ALA A 40 -19.77 48.47 33.65
CA ALA A 40 -18.77 47.46 33.32
C ALA A 40 -18.44 47.67 31.84
N ALA A 41 -17.15 47.68 31.50
CA ALA A 41 -16.76 47.70 30.11
C ALA A 41 -17.57 46.60 29.43
N GLU A 42 -18.20 46.92 28.29
CA GLU A 42 -18.77 45.87 27.47
C GLU A 42 -17.62 44.87 27.20
N PRO A 43 -17.88 43.55 27.29
CA PRO A 43 -16.84 42.58 26.97
C PRO A 43 -16.26 42.93 25.60
N PRO A 44 -14.95 42.70 25.38
CA PRO A 44 -14.40 42.85 24.04
C PRO A 44 -15.24 42.02 23.05
N PRO A 45 -15.31 42.44 21.78
CA PRO A 45 -16.02 41.66 20.79
C PRO A 45 -15.39 40.26 20.69
N ASP A 46 -16.28 39.31 20.43
CA ASP A 46 -16.08 37.86 20.34
C ASP A 46 -17.05 37.51 19.21
N SER A 47 -16.50 37.44 18.00
CA SER A 47 -17.26 37.54 16.74
C SER A 47 -17.89 36.21 16.31
N ASP A 48 -17.31 35.08 16.70
CA ASP A 48 -17.83 33.74 16.42
C ASP A 48 -18.43 33.01 17.65
N GLY A 49 -18.08 33.41 18.87
CA GLY A 49 -18.67 32.95 20.12
C GLY A 49 -17.94 31.81 20.82
N ASP A 50 -16.65 31.58 20.55
CA ASP A 50 -15.85 30.50 21.15
C ASP A 50 -15.46 30.77 22.61
N GLY A 51 -15.28 32.05 22.97
CA GLY A 51 -14.94 32.54 24.32
C GLY A 51 -13.59 33.27 24.42
N VAL A 52 -12.84 33.39 23.33
CA VAL A 52 -11.70 34.30 23.16
C VAL A 52 -12.22 35.64 22.59
N ALA A 53 -11.39 36.67 22.58
CA ALA A 53 -11.77 38.01 22.13
C ALA A 53 -11.07 38.33 20.81
N ASP A 54 -11.75 39.04 19.89
CA ASP A 54 -11.22 39.39 18.55
C ASP A 54 -9.82 40.04 18.55
N ASP A 55 -9.35 40.59 19.68
CA ASP A 55 -8.03 41.23 19.83
C ASP A 55 -6.94 40.35 20.50
N ASP A 56 -7.32 39.21 21.07
CA ASP A 56 -6.43 38.16 21.63
C ASP A 56 -6.50 36.83 20.82
N ASP A 57 -7.36 36.74 19.81
CA ASP A 57 -7.68 35.57 18.97
C ASP A 57 -6.94 35.61 17.61
N ALA A 58 -6.38 34.47 17.19
CA ALA A 58 -5.71 34.30 15.90
C ALA A 58 -6.68 34.15 14.70
N PHE A 59 -7.88 33.59 14.91
CA PHE A 59 -8.90 33.35 13.87
C PHE A 59 -10.31 33.85 14.25
N PRO A 60 -10.56 35.18 14.42
CA PRO A 60 -11.81 35.75 14.94
C PRO A 60 -13.13 35.53 14.17
N ASP A 61 -13.15 34.63 13.18
CA ASP A 61 -14.31 34.24 12.40
C ASP A 61 -14.51 32.68 12.37
N ASP A 62 -13.68 31.87 13.05
CA ASP A 62 -13.80 30.40 13.14
C ASP A 62 -13.82 29.89 14.61
N PRO A 63 -15.00 29.51 15.15
CA PRO A 63 -15.18 29.19 16.57
C PRO A 63 -14.65 27.80 16.98
N ASN A 64 -13.65 27.29 16.26
CA ASN A 64 -12.96 26.03 16.52
C ASN A 64 -11.43 26.22 16.60
N GLU A 65 -10.90 27.41 16.34
CA GLU A 65 -9.47 27.73 16.34
C GLU A 65 -9.23 29.11 16.98
N ASP A 66 -8.53 29.18 18.11
CA ASP A 66 -8.20 30.46 18.79
C ASP A 66 -6.70 30.81 18.74
N THR A 67 -5.86 29.83 18.40
CA THR A 67 -4.41 29.86 18.58
C THR A 67 -3.68 29.46 17.30
N ASP A 68 -2.63 30.22 16.97
CA ASP A 68 -1.63 29.97 15.93
C ASP A 68 -0.26 30.09 16.63
N THR A 69 0.29 28.96 17.07
CA THR A 69 1.45 28.93 17.98
C THR A 69 2.75 29.35 17.31
N ASP A 70 2.94 29.08 16.02
CA ASP A 70 4.17 29.40 15.29
C ASP A 70 4.05 30.60 14.32
N GLY A 71 2.83 30.99 13.94
CA GLY A 71 2.52 32.15 13.12
C GLY A 71 2.42 31.88 11.61
N ASP A 72 2.19 30.63 11.21
CA ASP A 72 2.14 30.22 9.80
C ASP A 72 0.80 30.52 9.10
N GLY A 73 -0.27 30.70 9.88
CA GLY A 73 -1.64 30.99 9.42
C GLY A 73 -2.59 29.79 9.36
N VAL A 74 -2.21 28.64 9.92
CA VAL A 74 -3.05 27.47 10.22
C VAL A 74 -3.29 27.43 11.74
N GLY A 75 -4.49 27.03 12.18
CA GLY A 75 -4.83 26.97 13.61
C GLY A 75 -4.34 25.70 14.29
N ASP A 76 -3.94 25.80 15.56
CA ASP A 76 -3.35 24.72 16.36
C ASP A 76 -4.16 23.40 16.39
N ASN A 77 -5.48 23.40 16.16
CA ASN A 77 -6.29 22.16 16.13
C ASN A 77 -6.32 21.50 14.73
N GLY A 78 -5.91 22.22 13.69
CA GLY A 78 -5.80 21.76 12.30
C GLY A 78 -4.36 21.61 11.79
N ASP A 79 -3.38 22.14 12.53
CA ASP A 79 -1.96 22.14 12.17
C ASP A 79 -1.25 20.82 12.52
N ASN A 80 -0.59 20.22 11.52
CA ASN A 80 0.22 19.00 11.68
C ASN A 80 1.65 19.24 12.19
N CYS A 81 2.08 20.50 12.40
CA CYS A 81 3.39 20.87 12.91
C CYS A 81 3.45 22.06 13.90
N VAL A 82 2.36 22.39 14.62
CA VAL A 82 2.12 23.38 15.74
C VAL A 82 3.25 24.32 16.24
N GLU A 83 4.51 23.89 16.27
CA GLU A 83 5.68 24.66 16.71
C GLU A 83 6.64 25.06 15.55
N ASN A 84 6.35 24.73 14.28
CA ASN A 84 7.28 24.82 13.14
C ASN A 84 6.65 25.21 11.76
N GLU A 85 6.61 26.53 11.47
CA GLU A 85 5.97 27.16 10.29
C GLU A 85 5.93 26.29 9.01
N ASN A 86 4.76 25.77 8.63
CA ASN A 86 4.55 24.99 7.41
C ASN A 86 3.19 25.24 6.70
N PRO A 87 2.94 26.44 6.11
CA PRO A 87 1.59 26.84 5.64
C PRO A 87 1.00 26.01 4.49
N GLY A 88 1.77 25.09 3.91
CA GLY A 88 1.32 24.13 2.92
C GLY A 88 0.78 22.83 3.52
N GLN A 89 1.05 22.59 4.81
CA GLN A 89 0.68 21.41 5.59
C GLN A 89 1.10 20.11 4.91
N GLU A 90 2.25 20.12 4.24
CA GLU A 90 2.82 18.94 3.60
C GLU A 90 3.11 17.85 4.63
N ASP A 91 2.55 16.67 4.40
CA ASP A 91 2.70 15.43 5.18
C ASP A 91 2.82 14.30 4.13
N SER A 92 4.06 13.92 3.82
CA SER A 92 4.35 13.02 2.69
C SER A 92 4.28 11.54 3.04
N ASP A 93 4.26 11.17 4.33
CA ASP A 93 3.95 9.80 4.76
C ASP A 93 2.47 9.62 5.18
N ALA A 94 1.72 10.71 5.31
CA ALA A 94 0.32 10.76 5.72
C ALA A 94 0.06 10.17 7.12
N ASN A 95 1.06 10.24 8.02
CA ASN A 95 0.94 9.77 9.39
C ASN A 95 0.20 10.75 10.31
N GLY A 96 0.07 12.03 9.90
CA GLY A 96 -0.59 13.10 10.63
C GLY A 96 0.36 14.10 11.32
N GLU A 97 1.67 13.88 11.26
CA GLU A 97 2.74 14.84 11.58
C GLU A 97 3.31 15.38 10.26
N GLY A 98 3.52 16.70 10.13
CA GLY A 98 3.96 17.30 8.86
C GLY A 98 5.46 17.16 8.57
N ASP A 99 5.85 17.22 7.30
CA ASP A 99 7.22 17.01 6.81
C ASP A 99 8.28 17.94 7.46
N VAL A 100 7.85 19.09 8.00
CA VAL A 100 8.73 20.08 8.65
C VAL A 100 9.12 19.64 10.08
N CYS A 101 8.25 18.92 10.78
CA CYS A 101 8.46 18.44 12.14
C CYS A 101 8.75 16.93 12.21
N ASP A 102 8.16 16.11 11.32
CA ASP A 102 8.48 14.69 11.08
C ASP A 102 8.80 14.43 9.59
N ALA A 103 10.04 14.69 9.18
CA ALA A 103 10.45 14.50 7.80
C ALA A 103 10.51 13.01 7.39
N MET A 104 9.74 12.62 6.38
CA MET A 104 9.69 11.23 5.85
C MET A 104 11.11 10.62 5.71
N PRO A 105 11.41 9.50 6.40
CA PRO A 105 12.73 8.89 6.38
C PRO A 105 13.11 8.36 4.98
N LEU A 106 14.04 9.04 4.30
CA LEU A 106 14.59 8.61 2.99
C LEU A 106 15.18 7.17 3.00
N VAL A 107 15.63 6.69 4.17
CA VAL A 107 16.14 5.32 4.35
C VAL A 107 15.72 4.82 5.73
N TYR A 108 14.93 3.74 5.77
CA TYR A 108 14.54 3.13 7.03
C TYR A 108 15.60 2.14 7.52
N SER A 109 16.73 2.67 8.01
CA SER A 109 17.79 1.83 8.56
C SER A 109 17.56 1.55 10.04
N ALA A 110 17.37 0.28 10.41
CA ALA A 110 17.34 -0.10 11.82
C ALA A 110 18.78 -0.19 12.34
N GLU A 111 19.16 0.57 13.37
CA GLU A 111 20.48 0.40 14.01
C GLU A 111 20.55 -0.99 14.65
N GLY A 112 21.21 -1.93 13.97
CA GLY A 112 21.26 -3.32 14.39
C GLY A 112 21.94 -3.46 15.75
N LYS A 113 21.22 -3.93 16.77
CA LYS A 113 21.70 -3.94 18.16
C LYS A 113 22.75 -5.02 18.47
N LEU A 114 23.17 -5.81 17.47
CA LEU A 114 24.17 -6.87 17.62
C LEU A 114 25.49 -6.47 16.95
N ASN A 115 26.59 -7.11 17.39
CA ASN A 115 27.93 -6.98 16.79
C ASN A 115 28.48 -5.54 16.62
N GLY A 116 28.11 -4.62 17.51
CA GLY A 116 28.63 -3.24 17.51
C GLY A 116 27.90 -2.25 16.60
N GLY A 117 26.64 -2.56 16.27
CA GLY A 117 25.59 -1.65 15.78
C GLY A 117 26.01 -0.31 15.20
N SER A 118 26.12 -0.27 13.87
CA SER A 118 26.32 0.94 13.07
C SER A 118 25.90 0.75 11.61
N ALA A 119 25.25 -0.38 11.31
CA ALA A 119 24.83 -0.78 9.97
C ALA A 119 23.40 -1.30 10.03
N ASP A 120 22.69 -1.11 8.91
CA ASP A 120 21.28 -1.41 8.75
C ASP A 120 20.92 -2.87 9.11
N GLY A 121 19.85 -3.00 9.88
CA GLY A 121 19.20 -4.24 10.24
C GLY A 121 18.39 -4.86 9.10
N VAL A 122 17.96 -4.07 8.13
CA VAL A 122 16.97 -4.44 7.10
C VAL A 122 17.58 -5.24 5.96
N SER A 123 16.92 -6.32 5.52
CA SER A 123 17.45 -7.23 4.49
C SER A 123 16.39 -7.90 3.60
N TYR A 124 15.76 -7.16 2.68
CA TYR A 124 14.84 -7.75 1.69
C TYR A 124 15.10 -7.40 0.22
N THR A 125 16.20 -6.71 -0.11
CA THR A 125 16.51 -6.26 -1.50
C THR A 125 16.50 -7.40 -2.53
N GLY A 126 16.88 -8.61 -2.12
CA GLY A 126 16.84 -9.79 -2.97
C GLY A 126 15.44 -10.25 -3.36
N GLN A 127 14.40 -9.86 -2.62
CA GLN A 127 13.02 -10.22 -2.94
C GLN A 127 12.40 -9.17 -3.86
N THR A 128 12.72 -7.88 -3.67
CA THR A 128 12.41 -6.82 -4.64
C THR A 128 12.90 -7.19 -6.05
N ALA A 129 14.17 -7.61 -6.18
CA ALA A 129 14.71 -8.06 -7.47
C ALA A 129 13.92 -9.24 -8.08
N ARG A 130 13.39 -10.16 -7.26
CA ARG A 130 12.57 -11.30 -7.72
C ARG A 130 11.14 -10.89 -8.10
N LEU A 131 10.55 -9.95 -7.37
CA LEU A 131 9.26 -9.36 -7.72
C LEU A 131 9.35 -8.60 -9.05
N VAL A 132 10.44 -7.87 -9.28
CA VAL A 132 10.74 -7.23 -10.57
C VAL A 132 10.95 -8.27 -11.67
N LEU A 133 11.72 -9.35 -11.45
CA LEU A 133 11.85 -10.46 -12.42
C LEU A 133 10.49 -11.08 -12.78
N GLN A 134 9.60 -11.31 -11.81
CA GLN A 134 8.25 -11.83 -12.06
C GLN A 134 7.33 -10.87 -12.80
N GLN A 135 7.39 -9.57 -12.47
CA GLN A 135 6.63 -8.55 -13.18
C GLN A 135 7.12 -8.44 -14.62
N LYS A 136 8.44 -8.31 -14.83
CA LYS A 136 9.02 -8.21 -16.19
C LYS A 136 8.87 -9.49 -17.02
N LEU A 137 8.77 -10.67 -16.40
CA LEU A 137 8.33 -11.89 -17.08
C LEU A 137 6.87 -11.80 -17.55
N THR A 138 6.00 -11.20 -16.73
CA THR A 138 4.59 -10.98 -17.09
C THR A 138 4.50 -10.02 -18.27
N ASP A 139 5.22 -8.89 -18.21
CA ASP A 139 5.31 -7.91 -19.31
C ASP A 139 5.85 -8.57 -20.58
N TYR A 140 6.97 -9.31 -20.48
CA TYR A 140 7.55 -10.04 -21.61
C TYR A 140 6.55 -11.00 -22.24
N MET A 141 5.80 -11.77 -21.45
CA MET A 141 4.75 -12.66 -21.97
C MET A 141 3.60 -11.90 -22.65
N GLU A 142 3.26 -10.69 -22.19
CA GLU A 142 2.24 -9.84 -22.85
C GLU A 142 2.72 -9.27 -24.19
N ASP A 143 4.02 -8.96 -24.29
CA ASP A 143 4.67 -8.43 -25.50
C ASP A 143 5.05 -9.50 -26.54
N ILE A 144 4.91 -10.81 -26.24
CA ILE A 144 5.16 -11.86 -27.24
C ILE A 144 4.14 -11.77 -28.37
N VAL A 145 4.66 -11.46 -29.56
CA VAL A 145 4.00 -11.62 -30.86
C VAL A 145 4.57 -12.83 -31.60
N GLU A 146 3.82 -13.30 -32.60
CA GLU A 146 4.19 -14.45 -33.43
C GLU A 146 5.53 -14.26 -34.16
N GLN A 147 6.44 -15.23 -34.01
CA GLN A 147 7.78 -15.22 -34.56
C GLN A 147 8.13 -16.62 -35.13
N GLU A 148 7.63 -16.90 -36.34
CA GLU A 148 7.78 -18.19 -37.03
C GLU A 148 9.24 -18.72 -36.98
N GLY A 149 9.42 -19.89 -36.35
CA GLY A 149 10.71 -20.58 -36.24
C GLY A 149 11.64 -20.12 -35.09
N GLU A 150 11.29 -19.10 -34.32
CA GLU A 150 12.14 -18.53 -33.24
C GLU A 150 11.94 -19.17 -31.85
N THR A 151 11.44 -20.43 -31.79
CA THR A 151 11.11 -21.15 -30.54
C THR A 151 12.23 -21.09 -29.49
N ALA A 152 13.49 -21.25 -29.92
CA ALA A 152 14.65 -21.22 -29.03
C ALA A 152 14.92 -19.83 -28.46
N THR A 153 14.71 -18.78 -29.26
CA THR A 153 14.85 -17.37 -28.87
C THR A 153 13.79 -16.99 -27.84
N ILE A 154 12.52 -17.39 -28.08
CA ILE A 154 11.39 -17.12 -27.17
C ILE A 154 11.58 -17.90 -25.85
N SER A 155 11.91 -19.19 -25.92
CA SER A 155 12.17 -19.98 -24.70
C SER A 155 13.34 -19.40 -23.90
N ALA A 156 14.44 -18.98 -24.55
CA ALA A 156 15.55 -18.32 -23.86
C ALA A 156 15.12 -17.01 -23.16
N GLY A 157 14.29 -16.18 -23.80
CA GLY A 157 13.73 -14.98 -23.20
C GLY A 157 12.82 -15.24 -22.00
N LEU A 158 11.95 -16.26 -22.07
CA LEU A 158 11.15 -16.71 -20.93
C LEU A 158 12.02 -17.23 -19.78
N ARG A 159 13.07 -17.99 -20.10
CA ARG A 159 13.98 -18.63 -19.13
C ARG A 159 14.85 -17.60 -18.40
N PHE A 160 15.27 -16.52 -19.06
CA PHE A 160 16.06 -15.44 -18.46
C PHE A 160 15.46 -14.94 -17.14
N TYR A 161 14.16 -14.64 -17.11
CA TYR A 161 13.51 -14.14 -15.88
C TYR A 161 13.43 -15.18 -14.76
N VAL A 162 13.54 -16.47 -15.08
CA VAL A 162 13.47 -17.56 -14.10
C VAL A 162 14.86 -17.94 -13.59
N THR A 163 15.88 -17.96 -14.44
CA THR A 163 17.26 -18.32 -14.08
C THR A 163 18.11 -17.14 -13.61
N GLY A 164 17.77 -15.92 -14.01
CA GLY A 164 18.53 -14.70 -13.70
C GLY A 164 19.91 -14.64 -14.37
N ASP A 165 20.19 -15.51 -15.35
CA ASP A 165 21.52 -15.64 -15.95
C ASP A 165 21.91 -14.34 -16.69
N GLY A 166 22.93 -13.65 -16.17
CA GLY A 166 23.39 -12.36 -16.69
C GLY A 166 22.52 -11.16 -16.33
N ALA A 167 21.45 -11.34 -15.54
CA ALA A 167 20.51 -10.27 -15.21
C ALA A 167 21.16 -9.06 -14.52
N ASP A 168 22.23 -9.29 -13.75
CA ASP A 168 22.97 -8.24 -13.03
C ASP A 168 23.44 -7.08 -13.92
N GLU A 169 23.74 -7.32 -15.21
CA GLU A 169 24.19 -6.30 -16.17
C GLU A 169 23.04 -5.79 -17.08
N VAL A 170 21.84 -6.37 -16.97
CA VAL A 170 20.69 -6.08 -17.84
C VAL A 170 19.82 -5.00 -17.22
N ASN A 171 19.46 -3.99 -18.01
CA ASN A 171 18.49 -2.97 -17.61
C ASN A 171 17.12 -3.64 -17.37
N HIS A 172 16.54 -3.47 -16.18
CA HIS A 172 15.28 -4.13 -15.81
C HIS A 172 14.06 -3.56 -16.55
N GLY A 173 14.15 -2.35 -17.12
CA GLY A 173 13.08 -1.73 -17.91
C GLY A 173 11.75 -1.66 -17.14
N PHE A 174 11.83 -1.45 -15.83
CA PHE A 174 10.66 -1.35 -14.97
C PHE A 174 10.17 0.10 -15.00
N THR A 175 8.87 0.26 -15.18
CA THR A 175 8.19 1.55 -15.23
C THR A 175 6.93 1.42 -14.41
N THR A 176 6.59 2.45 -13.64
CA THR A 176 5.32 2.48 -12.91
C THR A 176 4.14 2.59 -13.87
N LYS A 177 2.90 2.45 -13.35
CA LYS A 177 1.68 2.63 -14.16
C LYS A 177 1.52 4.05 -14.73
N GLY A 178 2.20 5.05 -14.14
CA GLY A 178 2.27 6.43 -14.63
C GLY A 178 3.41 6.69 -15.61
N GLY A 179 4.36 5.77 -15.76
CA GLY A 179 5.60 5.98 -16.51
C GLY A 179 6.68 6.73 -15.72
N ASP A 180 6.53 6.81 -14.39
CA ASP A 180 7.47 7.48 -13.50
C ASP A 180 8.80 6.68 -13.43
N PRO A 181 9.95 7.35 -13.31
CA PRO A 181 11.24 6.69 -13.14
C PRO A 181 11.31 5.99 -11.78
N VAL A 182 12.22 5.01 -11.67
CA VAL A 182 12.31 4.16 -10.47
C VAL A 182 13.74 4.01 -9.98
N THR A 183 13.87 3.74 -8.70
CA THR A 183 15.13 3.41 -7.99
C THR A 183 14.93 2.14 -7.16
N PRO A 184 15.96 1.37 -6.79
CA PRO A 184 17.28 1.32 -7.40
C PRO A 184 17.20 0.86 -8.85
N GLY A 185 18.14 1.33 -9.67
CA GLY A 185 18.22 0.97 -11.09
C GLY A 185 19.47 1.57 -11.77
N PRO A 186 19.66 1.35 -13.07
CA PRO A 186 18.69 0.78 -14.00
C PRO A 186 18.76 -0.75 -14.18
N THR A 187 19.70 -1.46 -13.56
CA THR A 187 19.91 -2.92 -13.75
C THR A 187 19.33 -3.76 -12.62
N TYR A 188 19.06 -5.05 -12.87
CA TYR A 188 18.66 -5.96 -11.78
C TYR A 188 19.75 -6.04 -10.69
N GLY A 189 21.02 -5.88 -11.07
CA GLY A 189 22.15 -5.87 -10.14
C GLY A 189 22.13 -4.69 -9.16
N ASP A 190 21.66 -3.52 -9.60
CA ASP A 190 21.49 -2.32 -8.76
C ASP A 190 20.41 -2.53 -7.68
N ILE A 191 19.35 -3.29 -8.01
CA ILE A 191 18.34 -3.71 -7.02
C ILE A 191 18.95 -4.72 -6.05
N SER A 192 19.50 -5.83 -6.58
CA SER A 192 20.24 -6.84 -5.81
C SER A 192 20.87 -7.87 -6.76
N SER A 193 22.18 -8.11 -6.67
CA SER A 193 22.92 -9.00 -7.57
C SER A 193 22.73 -10.50 -7.33
N GLY A 194 22.88 -11.31 -8.37
CA GLY A 194 22.83 -12.78 -8.33
C GLY A 194 21.47 -13.34 -7.94
N LYS A 195 20.37 -12.72 -8.38
CA LYS A 195 19.00 -13.14 -8.03
C LYS A 195 18.31 -13.87 -9.17
N ASN A 196 17.48 -14.83 -8.80
CA ASN A 196 16.77 -15.73 -9.70
C ASN A 196 15.52 -16.29 -9.01
N LEU A 197 14.62 -16.88 -9.80
CA LEU A 197 13.40 -17.52 -9.30
C LEU A 197 13.60 -19.02 -9.11
N ASN A 198 14.34 -19.70 -9.99
CA ASN A 198 14.60 -21.15 -9.92
C ASN A 198 15.37 -21.58 -8.66
N GLY A 199 16.22 -20.72 -8.09
CA GLY A 199 16.89 -20.98 -6.82
C GLY A 199 15.99 -20.82 -5.60
N LYS A 200 14.79 -20.23 -5.77
CA LYS A 200 13.83 -19.92 -4.69
C LYS A 200 12.43 -20.52 -4.88
N ILE A 201 12.23 -21.31 -5.93
CA ILE A 201 11.01 -22.10 -6.12
C ILE A 201 11.01 -23.32 -5.18
N ALA A 202 9.83 -23.69 -4.66
CA ALA A 202 9.67 -24.89 -3.86
C ALA A 202 10.12 -26.15 -4.63
N GLY A 203 10.87 -27.04 -3.97
CA GLY A 203 11.50 -28.21 -4.62
C GLY A 203 12.82 -27.88 -5.35
N GLY A 204 13.21 -26.61 -5.42
CA GLY A 204 14.47 -26.17 -6.02
C GLY A 204 14.50 -26.25 -7.54
N SER A 205 15.72 -26.21 -8.08
CA SER A 205 15.99 -26.22 -9.52
C SER A 205 16.28 -27.62 -10.06
N LEU A 206 16.20 -27.78 -11.39
CA LEU A 206 16.60 -29.01 -12.10
C LEU A 206 18.07 -29.43 -11.87
N ALA A 207 18.92 -28.52 -11.37
CA ALA A 207 20.30 -28.83 -11.01
C ALA A 207 20.44 -29.43 -9.60
N GLY A 208 19.34 -29.68 -8.89
CA GLY A 208 19.34 -30.11 -7.49
C GLY A 208 19.82 -29.02 -6.52
N THR A 209 19.70 -27.75 -6.91
CA THR A 209 20.13 -26.57 -6.14
C THR A 209 18.92 -25.72 -5.70
N GLY A 210 19.14 -24.82 -4.75
CA GLY A 210 18.09 -23.96 -4.21
C GLY A 210 17.27 -24.67 -3.14
N GLU A 211 15.98 -24.35 -3.09
CA GLU A 211 15.06 -24.67 -1.98
C GLU A 211 14.45 -26.08 -2.10
N THR A 212 15.33 -27.09 -2.21
CA THR A 212 14.97 -28.50 -2.52
C THR A 212 14.08 -29.17 -1.46
N GLY A 213 14.23 -28.82 -0.18
CA GLY A 213 13.44 -29.37 0.93
C GLY A 213 12.15 -28.60 1.26
N LYS A 214 11.58 -27.85 0.31
CA LYS A 214 10.40 -26.98 0.54
C LYS A 214 9.08 -27.50 -0.04
N LEU A 215 9.06 -28.74 -0.54
CA LEU A 215 7.82 -29.41 -0.94
C LEU A 215 7.00 -29.79 0.29
N ILE A 216 5.67 -29.69 0.20
CA ILE A 216 4.77 -30.09 1.28
C ILE A 216 4.74 -31.63 1.30
N ASN A 217 5.11 -32.24 2.42
CA ASN A 217 5.29 -33.70 2.55
C ASN A 217 6.33 -34.30 1.58
N ASP A 218 7.34 -33.54 1.19
CA ASP A 218 8.39 -33.95 0.22
C ASP A 218 7.86 -34.32 -1.19
N GLU A 219 6.63 -33.90 -1.54
CA GLU A 219 5.95 -34.25 -2.80
C GLU A 219 5.42 -33.00 -3.53
N PHE A 220 5.49 -33.01 -4.87
CA PHE A 220 4.70 -32.13 -5.71
C PHE A 220 3.56 -32.95 -6.35
N PHE A 221 2.33 -32.61 -6.01
CA PHE A 221 1.13 -33.36 -6.37
C PHE A 221 0.10 -32.47 -7.09
N GLY A 222 -0.84 -33.12 -7.79
CA GLY A 222 -1.94 -32.45 -8.49
C GLY A 222 -1.68 -32.14 -9.97
N TRP A 223 -0.46 -32.35 -10.47
CA TRP A 223 -0.16 -32.33 -11.90
C TRP A 223 0.89 -33.38 -12.27
N GLU A 224 0.55 -34.27 -13.19
CA GLU A 224 1.43 -35.35 -13.70
C GLU A 224 1.62 -35.28 -15.23
N SER A 225 0.77 -34.53 -15.94
CA SER A 225 0.73 -34.54 -17.41
C SER A 225 1.93 -33.82 -18.02
N GLY A 226 2.78 -34.55 -18.73
CA GLY A 226 3.97 -34.01 -19.39
C GLY A 226 5.20 -33.86 -18.48
N LEU A 227 5.16 -34.39 -17.25
CA LEU A 227 6.26 -34.40 -16.30
C LEU A 227 6.82 -35.82 -16.10
N ASP A 228 7.93 -35.95 -15.36
CA ASP A 228 8.51 -37.26 -15.04
C ASP A 228 7.87 -37.92 -13.78
N SER A 229 8.43 -39.05 -13.33
CA SER A 229 7.92 -39.82 -12.18
C SER A 229 8.19 -39.19 -10.80
N THR A 230 8.91 -38.08 -10.76
CA THR A 230 9.42 -37.36 -9.58
C THR A 230 9.29 -35.84 -9.82
N PRO A 231 8.09 -35.36 -10.19
CA PRO A 231 7.92 -34.05 -10.79
C PRO A 231 8.28 -32.92 -9.82
N LEU A 232 8.91 -31.87 -10.33
CA LEU A 232 9.21 -30.65 -9.59
C LEU A 232 8.36 -29.47 -10.08
N PRO A 233 8.00 -28.50 -9.19
CA PRO A 233 7.28 -27.29 -9.59
C PRO A 233 7.95 -26.51 -10.74
N ILE A 234 9.28 -26.52 -10.81
CA ILE A 234 10.04 -25.87 -11.88
C ILE A 234 9.84 -26.53 -13.24
N GLU A 235 9.64 -27.85 -13.30
CA GLU A 235 9.36 -28.57 -14.55
C GLU A 235 8.01 -28.17 -15.14
N LEU A 236 7.00 -27.94 -14.29
CA LEU A 236 5.68 -27.50 -14.75
C LEU A 236 5.72 -26.08 -15.33
N VAL A 237 6.46 -25.16 -14.68
CA VAL A 237 6.75 -23.83 -15.25
C VAL A 237 7.48 -23.98 -16.58
N TYR A 238 8.42 -24.92 -16.68
CA TYR A 238 9.20 -25.12 -17.88
C TYR A 238 8.36 -25.67 -19.03
N LEU A 239 7.52 -26.67 -18.77
CA LEU A 239 6.54 -27.24 -19.70
C LEU A 239 5.62 -26.15 -20.30
N TRP A 240 5.08 -25.26 -19.47
CA TRP A 240 4.22 -24.17 -19.96
C TRP A 240 4.98 -23.11 -20.76
N MET A 241 6.22 -22.79 -20.38
CA MET A 241 7.07 -21.86 -21.14
C MET A 241 7.48 -22.42 -22.51
N ASP A 242 7.80 -23.71 -22.59
CA ASP A 242 8.14 -24.34 -23.88
C ASP A 242 6.89 -24.52 -24.76
N ALA A 243 5.71 -24.74 -24.16
CA ALA A 243 4.43 -24.72 -24.88
C ALA A 243 4.10 -23.32 -25.42
N LEU A 244 4.27 -22.27 -24.62
CA LEU A 244 4.10 -20.87 -25.07
C LEU A 244 5.09 -20.52 -26.18
N ALA A 245 6.37 -20.90 -26.05
CA ALA A 245 7.37 -20.67 -27.07
C ALA A 245 7.06 -21.41 -28.38
N ALA A 246 6.49 -22.61 -28.31
CA ALA A 246 6.05 -23.36 -29.48
C ALA A 246 4.82 -22.74 -30.16
N GLU A 247 3.79 -22.33 -29.40
CA GLU A 247 2.61 -21.65 -29.95
C GLU A 247 3.00 -20.30 -30.59
N ALA A 248 3.94 -19.55 -30.00
CA ALA A 248 4.42 -18.26 -30.50
C ALA A 248 5.45 -18.32 -31.66
N SER A 249 5.67 -19.50 -32.24
CA SER A 249 6.62 -19.68 -33.34
C SER A 249 6.21 -20.72 -34.39
N ASP A 250 4.94 -21.13 -34.41
CA ASP A 250 4.42 -22.11 -35.37
C ASP A 250 3.92 -21.47 -36.68
N GLY A 251 3.93 -20.13 -36.77
CA GLY A 251 3.49 -19.34 -37.91
C GLY A 251 1.97 -19.13 -38.00
N GLN A 252 1.20 -19.46 -36.96
CA GLN A 252 -0.27 -19.36 -36.98
C GLN A 252 -0.84 -18.70 -35.71
N ASP A 253 -1.71 -17.71 -35.91
CA ASP A 253 -2.53 -17.19 -34.81
C ASP A 253 -3.42 -18.30 -34.22
N PRO A 254 -3.48 -18.47 -32.88
CA PRO A 254 -4.36 -19.43 -32.25
C PRO A 254 -5.83 -19.16 -32.57
N THR A 255 -6.58 -20.22 -32.90
CA THR A 255 -8.03 -20.17 -33.09
C THR A 255 -8.75 -21.07 -32.10
N ILE A 256 -9.72 -20.52 -31.37
CA ILE A 256 -10.64 -21.28 -30.51
C ILE A 256 -11.97 -21.50 -31.22
N THR A 257 -12.61 -22.63 -30.94
CA THR A 257 -13.99 -22.88 -31.33
C THR A 257 -14.92 -22.46 -30.19
N VAL A 258 -15.79 -21.49 -30.43
CA VAL A 258 -16.76 -21.01 -29.43
C VAL A 258 -18.05 -21.86 -29.47
N ALA A 259 -18.97 -21.62 -28.52
CA ALA A 259 -20.10 -22.51 -28.24
C ALA A 259 -21.10 -22.72 -29.41
N ASP A 260 -21.13 -21.84 -30.41
CA ASP A 260 -21.95 -22.00 -31.62
C ASP A 260 -21.25 -22.76 -32.77
N GLY A 261 -19.99 -23.18 -32.56
CA GLY A 261 -19.17 -23.88 -33.55
C GLY A 261 -18.38 -22.96 -34.49
N SER A 262 -18.47 -21.63 -34.34
CA SER A 262 -17.61 -20.70 -35.08
C SER A 262 -16.17 -20.69 -34.54
N GLN A 263 -15.22 -20.40 -35.41
CA GLN A 263 -13.82 -20.21 -35.03
C GLN A 263 -13.51 -18.73 -34.84
N VAL A 264 -12.85 -18.41 -33.73
CA VAL A 264 -12.40 -17.06 -33.38
C VAL A 264 -10.88 -17.08 -33.28
N ASN A 265 -10.21 -16.28 -34.10
CA ASN A 265 -8.78 -15.98 -33.98
C ASN A 265 -8.57 -15.12 -32.72
N ILE A 266 -7.63 -15.54 -31.87
CA ILE A 266 -7.34 -14.89 -30.59
C ILE A 266 -6.33 -13.73 -30.74
N SER A 267 -5.56 -13.74 -31.83
CA SER A 267 -4.55 -12.72 -32.18
C SER A 267 -3.49 -12.51 -31.11
N SER A 268 -3.20 -13.56 -30.34
CA SER A 268 -2.13 -13.60 -29.34
C SER A 268 -1.72 -15.06 -29.08
N PRO A 269 -0.42 -15.40 -29.12
CA PRO A 269 0.07 -16.74 -28.81
C PRO A 269 0.04 -17.08 -27.31
N MET A 270 -0.34 -16.12 -26.44
CA MET A 270 -0.49 -16.35 -25.00
C MET A 270 -1.62 -17.32 -24.61
N ILE A 271 -2.46 -17.74 -25.56
CA ILE A 271 -3.66 -18.56 -25.32
C ILE A 271 -3.66 -19.70 -26.35
N SER A 272 -3.57 -20.95 -25.89
CA SER A 272 -3.60 -22.10 -26.79
C SER A 272 -4.96 -22.27 -27.48
N LYS A 273 -5.02 -23.04 -28.55
CA LYS A 273 -6.28 -23.48 -29.21
C LYS A 273 -7.29 -24.20 -28.28
N GLU A 274 -6.87 -24.73 -27.13
CA GLU A 274 -7.75 -25.28 -26.08
C GLU A 274 -8.28 -24.20 -25.10
N GLY A 275 -7.86 -22.94 -25.26
CA GLY A 275 -8.19 -21.83 -24.36
C GLY A 275 -7.28 -21.72 -23.14
N VAL A 276 -6.11 -22.38 -23.14
CA VAL A 276 -5.16 -22.34 -22.01
C VAL A 276 -4.34 -21.05 -22.06
N HIS A 277 -4.55 -20.15 -21.09
CA HIS A 277 -3.82 -18.88 -21.02
C HIS A 277 -2.48 -19.03 -20.28
N TYR A 278 -1.38 -19.20 -21.03
CA TYR A 278 -0.05 -19.50 -20.49
C TYR A 278 0.46 -18.47 -19.48
N ARG A 279 0.34 -17.17 -19.78
CA ARG A 279 0.71 -16.09 -18.86
C ARG A 279 0.06 -16.25 -17.48
N GLN A 280 -1.24 -16.54 -17.45
CA GLN A 280 -1.99 -16.71 -16.19
C GLN A 280 -1.52 -17.93 -15.39
N LEU A 281 -1.18 -19.04 -16.06
CA LEU A 281 -0.62 -20.22 -15.40
C LEU A 281 0.77 -19.93 -14.83
N ILE A 282 1.70 -19.46 -15.68
CA ILE A 282 3.10 -19.20 -15.33
C ILE A 282 3.19 -18.16 -14.21
N GLN A 283 2.52 -17.01 -14.35
CA GLN A 283 2.54 -15.92 -13.36
C GLN A 283 2.00 -16.40 -12.01
N LYS A 284 0.77 -16.93 -11.96
CA LYS A 284 0.12 -17.32 -10.69
C LYS A 284 0.85 -18.46 -9.99
N PHE A 285 1.33 -19.44 -10.77
CA PHE A 285 2.08 -20.55 -10.20
C PHE A 285 3.43 -20.08 -9.62
N LEU A 286 4.17 -19.21 -10.31
CA LEU A 286 5.41 -18.63 -9.77
C LEU A 286 5.16 -17.77 -8.52
N SER A 287 4.09 -16.97 -8.48
CA SER A 287 3.73 -16.21 -7.28
C SER A 287 3.45 -17.12 -6.07
N VAL A 288 2.94 -18.34 -6.27
CA VAL A 288 2.73 -19.32 -5.19
C VAL A 288 4.03 -20.08 -4.88
N ALA A 289 4.62 -20.73 -5.88
CA ALA A 289 5.75 -21.65 -5.72
C ALA A 289 7.06 -20.95 -5.34
N VAL A 290 7.22 -19.66 -5.69
CA VAL A 290 8.29 -18.80 -5.17
C VAL A 290 7.75 -18.03 -3.97
N ASN A 291 6.93 -16.99 -4.17
CA ASN A 291 6.75 -15.97 -3.13
C ASN A 291 5.98 -16.49 -1.91
N PHE A 292 4.81 -17.09 -2.12
CA PHE A 292 3.99 -17.60 -1.02
C PHE A 292 4.70 -18.73 -0.27
N SER A 293 5.31 -19.68 -1.01
CA SER A 293 6.05 -20.79 -0.39
C SER A 293 7.30 -20.33 0.33
N GLN A 294 8.03 -19.33 -0.16
CA GLN A 294 9.17 -18.80 0.58
C GLN A 294 8.71 -18.08 1.83
N GLY A 295 7.76 -17.14 1.72
CA GLY A 295 7.19 -16.44 2.87
C GLY A 295 6.68 -17.40 3.93
N THR A 296 5.74 -18.28 3.58
CA THR A 296 5.00 -19.10 4.56
C THR A 296 5.61 -20.47 4.87
N ASN A 297 6.42 -21.06 3.99
CA ASN A 297 6.98 -22.42 4.12
C ASN A 297 8.54 -22.44 4.21
N ASP A 298 9.21 -21.28 4.24
CA ASP A 298 10.62 -21.16 4.66
C ASP A 298 10.81 -20.10 5.74
N TYR A 299 10.45 -18.85 5.46
CA TYR A 299 10.87 -17.72 6.26
C TYR A 299 10.04 -17.59 7.55
N LEU A 300 8.71 -17.63 7.45
CA LEU A 300 7.79 -17.51 8.59
C LEU A 300 7.55 -18.83 9.37
N LEU A 301 8.15 -19.96 8.95
CA LEU A 301 8.21 -21.18 9.78
C LEU A 301 9.29 -21.11 10.87
N THR A 302 10.06 -20.02 10.94
CA THR A 302 11.13 -19.84 11.93
C THR A 302 10.57 -19.78 13.34
N ASP A 303 11.18 -20.50 14.28
CA ASP A 303 10.99 -20.22 15.72
C ASP A 303 11.72 -18.91 16.07
N PHE A 304 11.01 -17.79 15.91
CA PHE A 304 11.53 -16.45 16.16
C PHE A 304 12.02 -16.26 17.60
N GLY A 305 11.46 -16.97 18.58
CA GLY A 305 11.91 -16.91 19.97
C GLY A 305 13.29 -17.52 20.19
N SER A 306 13.66 -18.52 19.38
CA SER A 306 14.97 -19.16 19.40
C SER A 306 15.99 -18.54 18.43
N ALA A 307 15.57 -17.70 17.48
CA ALA A 307 16.41 -17.15 16.43
C ALA A 307 17.04 -15.77 16.77
N LEU A 308 17.20 -15.44 18.05
CA LEU A 308 17.64 -14.11 18.50
C LEU A 308 19.16 -13.85 18.39
N ASP A 309 19.97 -14.89 18.17
CA ASP A 309 21.40 -14.76 17.93
C ASP A 309 21.71 -14.01 16.61
N PRO A 310 22.92 -13.40 16.46
CA PRO A 310 23.31 -12.70 15.24
C PRO A 310 23.20 -13.58 14.00
N TYR A 311 22.60 -13.06 12.94
CA TYR A 311 22.55 -13.77 11.66
C TYR A 311 23.91 -13.73 11.00
N LYS A 312 24.68 -14.82 11.14
CA LYS A 312 26.08 -14.89 10.66
C LYS A 312 26.87 -13.72 11.29
N ASP A 313 27.67 -13.03 10.47
CA ASP A 313 28.48 -11.86 10.79
C ASP A 313 27.75 -10.50 10.58
N LYS A 314 26.41 -10.48 10.68
CA LYS A 314 25.57 -9.27 10.55
C LYS A 314 25.24 -8.59 11.90
N THR A 315 24.69 -7.37 11.83
CA THR A 315 24.25 -6.55 12.98
C THR A 315 22.82 -6.85 13.42
N TYR A 316 22.09 -7.67 12.67
CA TYR A 316 20.72 -8.12 12.93
C TYR A 316 20.66 -9.60 13.35
N SER A 317 19.56 -10.00 14.00
CA SER A 317 19.34 -11.38 14.45
C SER A 317 18.85 -12.31 13.33
N GLY A 318 18.92 -13.63 13.55
CA GLY A 318 18.29 -14.61 12.67
C GLY A 318 16.78 -14.39 12.51
N ALA A 319 16.11 -14.00 13.60
CA ALA A 319 14.71 -13.64 13.64
C ALA A 319 14.38 -12.43 12.74
N ALA A 320 15.16 -11.35 12.84
CA ALA A 320 14.98 -10.16 12.00
C ALA A 320 15.17 -10.50 10.51
N HIS A 321 16.27 -11.16 10.15
CA HIS A 321 16.50 -11.64 8.79
C HIS A 321 15.35 -12.49 8.23
N LYS A 322 14.82 -13.40 9.06
CA LYS A 322 13.73 -14.29 8.65
C LYS A 322 12.38 -13.58 8.56
N PHE A 323 12.16 -12.53 9.33
CA PHE A 323 10.99 -11.67 9.22
C PHE A 323 11.04 -10.85 7.92
N ASP A 324 12.12 -10.10 7.71
CA ASP A 324 12.30 -9.22 6.54
C ASP A 324 12.22 -9.96 5.21
N GLU A 325 12.94 -11.07 5.08
CA GLU A 325 12.95 -11.84 3.83
C GLU A 325 11.61 -12.53 3.56
N GLY A 326 10.85 -12.86 4.62
CA GLY A 326 9.51 -13.42 4.52
C GLY A 326 8.48 -12.36 4.11
N PHE A 327 8.53 -11.18 4.74
CA PHE A 327 7.69 -10.04 4.40
C PHE A 327 8.02 -9.47 3.02
N GLY A 328 9.29 -9.45 2.62
CA GLY A 328 9.73 -9.05 1.28
C GLY A 328 9.12 -9.88 0.14
N TYR A 329 8.70 -11.12 0.38
CA TYR A 329 7.95 -11.92 -0.60
C TYR A 329 6.45 -11.61 -0.65
N TYR A 330 5.87 -11.02 0.41
CA TYR A 330 4.53 -10.47 0.36
C TYR A 330 4.44 -9.33 -0.67
N GLY A 331 5.53 -8.55 -0.79
CA GLY A 331 5.63 -7.45 -1.75
C GLY A 331 4.90 -6.19 -1.30
N ALA A 332 4.59 -6.08 0.00
CA ALA A 332 4.29 -4.77 0.57
C ALA A 332 5.54 -3.89 0.44
N SER A 333 5.30 -2.62 0.15
CA SER A 333 6.33 -1.59 0.25
C SER A 333 6.57 -1.28 1.74
N ARG A 334 7.63 -0.53 2.08
CA ARG A 334 7.81 -0.01 3.45
C ARG A 334 6.59 0.82 3.88
N ASP A 335 6.14 1.69 2.99
CA ASP A 335 5.11 2.72 3.21
C ASP A 335 3.70 2.14 3.12
N MET A 336 3.55 0.81 3.07
CA MET A 336 2.27 0.14 2.81
C MET A 336 1.16 0.49 3.82
N ASN A 337 1.51 0.89 5.04
CA ASN A 337 0.54 1.29 6.07
C ASN A 337 -0.17 2.62 5.71
N ASP A 338 0.48 3.43 4.89
CA ASP A 338 0.06 4.77 4.51
C ASP A 338 -0.93 4.72 3.33
N TYR A 339 -1.12 3.53 2.75
CA TYR A 339 -2.06 3.25 1.66
C TYR A 339 -3.35 2.68 2.23
N THR A 340 -4.47 3.29 1.86
CA THR A 340 -5.76 2.59 1.90
C THR A 340 -5.75 1.39 0.95
N ASP A 341 -6.61 0.39 1.17
CA ASP A 341 -6.66 -0.77 0.26
C ASP A 341 -6.93 -0.36 -1.20
N ASP A 342 -7.74 0.68 -1.45
CA ASP A 342 -8.00 1.22 -2.79
C ASP A 342 -6.73 1.76 -3.46
N GLU A 343 -5.86 2.43 -2.69
CA GLU A 343 -4.58 2.96 -3.14
C GLU A 343 -3.59 1.81 -3.38
N ALA A 344 -3.38 0.94 -2.39
CA ALA A 344 -2.47 -0.20 -2.46
C ALA A 344 -2.82 -1.14 -3.63
N ALA A 345 -4.11 -1.37 -3.90
CA ALA A 345 -4.58 -2.16 -5.05
C ALA A 345 -4.33 -1.48 -6.42
N GLY A 346 -4.04 -0.17 -6.42
CA GLY A 346 -4.00 0.70 -7.59
C GLY A 346 -5.38 0.82 -8.26
N LYS A 347 -6.39 1.22 -7.47
CA LYS A 347 -7.81 1.26 -7.85
C LYS A 347 -8.56 2.54 -7.47
N GLY A 348 -7.96 3.46 -6.72
CA GLY A 348 -8.58 4.72 -6.31
C GLY A 348 -7.87 5.30 -5.09
N GLY A 349 -8.58 6.17 -4.36
CA GLY A 349 -8.03 6.95 -3.24
C GLY A 349 -7.46 8.29 -3.71
N ARG A 350 -6.43 8.79 -3.01
CA ARG A 350 -5.66 9.98 -3.40
C ARG A 350 -5.10 9.83 -4.82
N ALA A 351 -4.99 10.93 -5.55
CA ALA A 351 -4.69 10.90 -6.98
C ALA A 351 -3.25 10.41 -7.27
N GLU A 352 -2.36 10.72 -6.34
CA GLU A 352 -0.94 10.46 -6.32
C GLU A 352 -0.62 9.03 -5.83
N TYR A 353 -1.31 8.50 -4.81
CA TYR A 353 -1.19 7.11 -4.34
C TYR A 353 -1.98 6.08 -5.18
N GLY A 354 -3.07 6.50 -5.84
CA GLY A 354 -4.12 5.62 -6.37
C GLY A 354 -3.73 4.67 -7.50
N LYS A 355 -2.44 4.64 -7.86
CA LYS A 355 -1.84 3.69 -8.80
C LYS A 355 -1.14 2.51 -8.08
N GLY A 356 -1.07 2.48 -6.76
CA GLY A 356 -0.36 1.44 -5.98
C GLY A 356 1.12 1.72 -5.79
N TYR A 357 1.47 3.01 -5.81
CA TYR A 357 2.75 3.58 -5.44
C TYR A 357 2.58 5.10 -5.28
N TYR A 358 3.50 5.76 -4.59
CA TYR A 358 3.57 7.20 -4.38
C TYR A 358 5.03 7.62 -4.15
N ASP A 359 5.44 8.77 -4.65
CA ASP A 359 6.75 9.38 -4.34
C ASP A 359 6.65 10.06 -2.98
N SER A 360 6.80 9.27 -1.91
CA SER A 360 6.64 9.75 -0.54
C SER A 360 7.80 10.60 -0.03
N ASN A 361 8.88 10.71 -0.79
CA ASN A 361 10.07 11.46 -0.38
C ASN A 361 10.32 12.70 -1.26
N GLY A 362 9.60 12.84 -2.37
CA GLY A 362 9.63 14.00 -3.26
C GLY A 362 10.87 14.12 -4.15
N ASP A 363 11.73 13.10 -4.25
CA ASP A 363 12.93 13.15 -5.11
C ASP A 363 12.65 12.95 -6.61
N GLY A 364 11.42 12.60 -6.97
CA GLY A 364 10.96 12.38 -8.34
C GLY A 364 11.21 10.97 -8.87
N LEU A 365 11.64 10.02 -8.04
CA LEU A 365 11.86 8.61 -8.34
C LEU A 365 10.96 7.76 -7.43
N ILE A 366 10.48 6.62 -7.93
CA ILE A 366 9.75 5.65 -7.10
C ILE A 366 10.70 4.53 -6.66
N ASP A 367 11.00 4.42 -5.37
CA ASP A 367 11.80 3.33 -4.82
C ASP A 367 10.98 2.03 -4.73
N LEU A 368 11.46 0.99 -5.42
CA LEU A 368 10.83 -0.33 -5.48
C LEU A 368 10.88 -1.11 -4.15
N ARG A 369 11.40 -0.53 -3.07
CA ARG A 369 11.46 -1.09 -1.72
C ARG A 369 10.53 -0.34 -0.78
N SER A 370 10.54 0.98 -0.78
CA SER A 370 9.70 1.80 0.11
C SER A 370 8.32 2.14 -0.44
N GLU A 371 8.24 2.41 -1.73
CA GLU A 371 7.16 3.22 -2.31
C GLU A 371 6.27 2.46 -3.30
N PHE A 372 6.67 1.27 -3.77
CA PHE A 372 5.89 0.50 -4.76
C PHE A 372 5.26 -0.78 -4.19
N VAL A 373 3.93 -0.91 -4.32
CA VAL A 373 3.19 -2.09 -3.83
C VAL A 373 3.14 -3.21 -4.89
N PHE A 374 3.87 -4.29 -4.62
CA PHE A 374 4.01 -5.46 -5.49
C PHE A 374 3.02 -6.60 -5.19
N GLY A 375 2.91 -7.52 -6.15
CA GLY A 375 2.68 -8.94 -5.89
C GLY A 375 1.46 -9.28 -5.03
N HIS A 376 1.70 -9.94 -3.89
CA HIS A 376 0.63 -10.44 -3.01
C HIS A 376 -0.01 -9.32 -2.20
N ALA A 377 0.74 -8.32 -1.75
CA ALA A 377 0.18 -7.14 -1.06
C ALA A 377 -0.88 -6.43 -1.90
N GLN A 378 -0.58 -6.16 -3.18
CA GLN A 378 -1.55 -5.60 -4.12
C GLN A 378 -2.77 -6.53 -4.34
N ASN A 379 -2.62 -7.85 -4.18
CA ASN A 379 -3.72 -8.81 -4.35
C ASN A 379 -4.57 -8.99 -3.08
N CYS A 380 -3.99 -8.88 -1.89
CA CYS A 380 -4.73 -8.78 -0.63
C CYS A 380 -5.56 -7.49 -0.63
N ALA A 381 -4.95 -6.33 -0.89
CA ALA A 381 -5.67 -5.06 -1.02
C ALA A 381 -6.84 -5.15 -2.03
N LYS A 382 -6.64 -5.79 -3.20
CA LYS A 382 -7.73 -6.05 -4.17
C LYS A 382 -8.90 -6.86 -3.60
N ARG A 383 -8.64 -7.81 -2.69
CA ARG A 383 -9.62 -8.63 -1.99
C ARG A 383 -10.28 -7.85 -0.85
N ASP A 384 -9.50 -7.10 -0.09
CA ASP A 384 -9.92 -6.44 1.15
C ASP A 384 -10.85 -5.24 0.88
N ARG A 385 -10.70 -4.60 -0.29
CA ARG A 385 -11.67 -3.66 -0.89
C ARG A 385 -13.05 -4.25 -1.17
N LEU A 386 -13.18 -5.58 -1.28
CA LEU A 386 -14.47 -6.19 -1.60
C LEU A 386 -15.36 -6.19 -0.36
N LYS A 387 -16.60 -5.73 -0.56
CA LYS A 387 -17.61 -5.66 0.49
C LYS A 387 -18.78 -6.58 0.17
N ASP A 388 -19.40 -7.11 1.21
CA ASP A 388 -20.65 -7.87 1.10
C ASP A 388 -21.83 -6.94 0.70
N PRO A 389 -23.03 -7.49 0.37
CA PRO A 389 -24.20 -6.70 0.01
C PRO A 389 -24.67 -5.72 1.10
N GLU A 390 -24.30 -5.98 2.36
CA GLU A 390 -24.58 -5.17 3.54
C GLU A 390 -23.54 -4.05 3.76
N GLY A 391 -22.42 -4.09 3.04
CA GLY A 391 -21.35 -3.09 3.05
C GLY A 391 -20.16 -3.41 3.97
N ASN A 392 -20.13 -4.59 4.60
CA ASN A 392 -19.01 -5.02 5.45
C ASN A 392 -17.85 -5.49 4.57
N PRO A 393 -16.58 -5.21 4.92
CA PRO A 393 -15.44 -5.83 4.26
C PRO A 393 -15.47 -7.36 4.46
N TYR A 394 -15.06 -8.13 3.45
CA TYR A 394 -15.08 -9.60 3.53
C TYR A 394 -14.04 -10.22 4.50
N THR A 395 -13.18 -9.41 5.12
CA THR A 395 -11.83 -9.84 5.55
C THR A 395 -11.39 -9.38 6.93
N ASP A 396 -12.30 -8.92 7.79
CA ASP A 396 -12.04 -8.73 9.22
C ASP A 396 -12.60 -9.94 10.01
N PHE A 397 -11.70 -10.84 10.46
CA PHE A 397 -12.02 -12.14 11.10
C PHE A 397 -11.08 -12.45 12.29
#